data_AF-A0AAN6DIZ0-F1
#
_entry.id   AF-A0AAN6DIZ0-F1
#
_cell.length_a   1.000
_cell.length_b   1.000
_cell.length_c   1.000
_cell.angle_alpha   90.00
_cell.angle_beta   90.00
_cell.angle_gamma   90.00
#
_symmetry.space_group_name_H-M   'P 1'
#
loop_
_entity.id
_entity.type
_entity.pdbx_description
1 polymer ?
#
loop_
_entity_poly.entity_id
_entity_poly.type
_entity_poly.pdbx_seq_one_letter_code
_entity_poly.pdbx_strand_id
1 'polypeptide(L)'
;MLLASDTIKHAKHYASVLLSLKPLERQRVILHRHLVDLNNALRARISDLRKGYFDDVAIPFDIEQQPVFPYELPYGGLIRGQDEKVLQNRLIEPQMLNLKTKWPNLFFNDFLYSDLSTYHVHVSISPIVMYESDASIIHYKREYQKRSKQLRDSGKYSRLPINLNGKVKMFTRIDYQRFFLALSLDEPTVKLIEPICDTFCAIRFSQDDVGYVNGEVPESPMRKLDSLHVSLGMNALQQPQTNNFPFGMYELSYLNNVLLKPKDELLKKFPDRLGLDLISDVKLELTPEELQELQFESSRLVCSLDKGELWEDL
;
A
#
# COMPACT_ATOMS: atom_id res chain seq x y z
N MET A 1 10.47 20.13 6.93
CA MET A 1 9.85 20.24 8.27
C MET A 1 8.79 19.16 8.32
N LEU A 2 9.09 18.04 8.97
CA LEU A 2 8.15 16.95 9.13
C LEU A 2 7.10 17.40 10.15
N LEU A 3 6.04 18.01 9.64
CA LEU A 3 4.88 18.37 10.43
C LEU A 3 4.14 17.09 10.76
N ALA A 4 4.46 16.57 11.94
CA ALA A 4 3.57 15.73 12.68
C ALA A 4 2.20 16.41 12.78
N SER A 5 1.20 15.91 12.07
CA SER A 5 -0.17 16.24 12.43
C SER A 5 -0.48 15.51 13.73
N ASP A 6 -0.32 16.19 14.87
CA ASP A 6 -0.80 15.72 16.19
C ASP A 6 -2.33 15.64 16.25
N THR A 7 -3.02 15.93 15.15
CA THR A 7 -4.47 15.90 15.05
C THR A 7 -4.90 14.73 14.18
N ILE A 8 -5.08 13.57 14.81
CA ILE A 8 -6.14 12.66 14.36
C ILE A 8 -7.44 13.43 14.58
N LYS A 9 -7.85 14.25 13.60
CA LYS A 9 -9.16 14.87 13.64
C LYS A 9 -10.19 13.73 13.64
N HIS A 10 -11.16 13.82 14.53
CA HIS A 10 -12.29 12.89 14.52
C HIS A 10 -13.24 13.31 13.40
N ALA A 11 -12.99 12.84 12.18
CA ALA A 11 -13.94 13.03 11.10
C ALA A 11 -15.20 12.18 11.33
N LYS A 12 -16.32 12.76 10.92
CA LYS A 12 -17.62 12.10 10.95
C LYS A 12 -17.86 11.28 9.70
N HIS A 13 -17.27 11.68 8.58
CA HIS A 13 -17.51 11.09 7.26
C HIS A 13 -16.21 10.81 6.53
N TYR A 14 -16.24 9.85 5.61
CA TYR A 14 -15.17 9.60 4.66
C TYR A 14 -15.73 9.31 3.26
N ALA A 15 -14.92 9.56 2.25
CA ALA A 15 -15.16 9.15 0.87
C ALA A 15 -13.89 8.63 0.21
N SER A 16 -14.03 7.60 -0.61
CA SER A 16 -12.97 7.10 -1.49
C SER A 16 -13.57 6.43 -2.71
N VAL A 17 -12.88 6.48 -3.84
CA VAL A 17 -13.29 5.83 -5.09
C VAL A 17 -12.31 4.71 -5.42
N LEU A 18 -12.87 3.57 -5.79
CA LEU A 18 -12.13 2.36 -6.13
C LEU A 18 -12.70 1.70 -7.40
N LEU A 19 -11.81 1.07 -8.16
CA LEU A 19 -12.17 0.16 -9.24
C LEU A 19 -12.34 -1.23 -8.66
N SER A 20 -13.55 -1.76 -8.74
CA SER A 20 -13.84 -3.11 -8.26
C SER A 20 -13.32 -4.14 -9.25
N LEU A 21 -12.62 -5.16 -8.74
CA LEU A 21 -12.16 -6.32 -9.48
C LEU A 21 -12.94 -7.54 -9.00
N LYS A 22 -13.51 -8.29 -9.94
CA LYS A 22 -14.18 -9.57 -9.66
C LYS A 22 -13.32 -10.71 -10.19
N PRO A 23 -12.34 -11.19 -9.42
CA PRO A 23 -11.48 -12.27 -9.87
C PRO A 23 -12.30 -13.55 -10.06
N LEU A 24 -12.01 -14.26 -11.15
CA LEU A 24 -12.51 -15.61 -11.40
C LEU A 24 -11.98 -16.58 -10.35
N GLU A 25 -12.64 -17.73 -10.18
CA GLU A 25 -12.20 -18.77 -9.23
C GLU A 25 -10.73 -19.17 -9.44
N ARG A 26 -10.33 -19.44 -10.69
CA ARG A 26 -8.94 -19.73 -11.07
C ARG A 26 -7.95 -18.64 -10.65
N GLN A 27 -8.34 -17.37 -10.79
CA GLN A 27 -7.52 -16.23 -10.38
C GLN A 27 -7.41 -16.15 -8.85
N ARG A 28 -8.50 -16.40 -8.12
CA ARG A 28 -8.49 -16.46 -6.65
C ARG A 28 -7.58 -17.57 -6.14
N VAL A 29 -7.59 -18.74 -6.77
CA VAL A 29 -6.70 -19.86 -6.43
C VAL A 29 -5.23 -19.46 -6.60
N ILE A 30 -4.89 -18.80 -7.71
CA ILE A 30 -3.51 -18.31 -7.95
C ILE A 30 -3.11 -17.28 -6.90
N LEU A 31 -3.96 -16.27 -6.66
CA LEU A 31 -3.70 -15.24 -5.65
C LEU A 31 -3.55 -15.83 -4.25
N HIS A 32 -4.41 -16.78 -3.88
CA HIS A 32 -4.34 -17.47 -2.59
C HIS A 32 -3.05 -18.25 -2.42
N ARG A 33 -2.68 -19.08 -3.41
CA ARG A 33 -1.41 -19.81 -3.41
C ARG A 33 -0.23 -18.85 -3.27
N HIS A 34 -0.25 -17.78 -4.04
CA HIS A 34 0.82 -16.77 -4.00
C HIS A 34 0.90 -16.08 -2.63
N LEU A 35 -0.22 -15.77 -1.99
CA LEU A 35 -0.25 -15.23 -0.62
C LEU A 35 0.36 -16.20 0.40
N VAL A 36 0.09 -17.51 0.26
CA VAL A 36 0.70 -18.55 1.10
C VAL A 36 2.21 -18.61 0.89
N ASP A 37 2.66 -18.60 -0.36
CA ASP A 37 4.08 -18.59 -0.72
C ASP A 37 4.79 -17.36 -0.15
N LEU A 38 4.20 -16.17 -0.30
CA LEU A 38 4.74 -14.92 0.25
C LEU A 38 4.81 -14.92 1.78
N ASN A 39 3.81 -15.48 2.46
CA ASN A 39 3.84 -15.64 3.92
C ASN A 39 4.99 -16.55 4.37
N ASN A 40 5.21 -17.66 3.68
CA ASN A 40 6.32 -18.57 3.97
C ASN A 40 7.67 -17.92 3.65
N ALA A 41 7.76 -17.22 2.52
CA ALA A 41 8.94 -16.47 2.11
C ALA A 41 9.33 -15.41 3.14
N LEU A 42 8.38 -14.59 3.59
CA LEU A 42 8.60 -13.58 4.62
C LEU A 42 9.11 -14.19 5.93
N ARG A 43 8.50 -15.28 6.40
CA ARG A 43 8.97 -15.96 7.63
C ARG A 43 10.40 -16.47 7.49
N ALA A 44 10.72 -17.10 6.36
CA ALA A 44 12.07 -17.59 6.08
C ALA A 44 13.07 -16.43 6.02
N ARG A 45 12.76 -15.37 5.27
CA ARG A 45 13.59 -14.16 5.13
C ARG A 45 13.82 -13.43 6.45
N ILE A 46 12.79 -13.29 7.29
CA ILE A 46 12.92 -12.72 8.64
C ILE A 46 13.79 -13.63 9.53
N SER A 47 13.67 -14.95 9.40
CA SER A 47 14.55 -15.88 10.12
C SER A 47 16.00 -15.75 9.65
N ASP A 48 16.24 -15.60 8.36
CA ASP A 48 17.58 -15.45 7.77
C ASP A 48 18.22 -14.12 8.21
N LEU A 49 17.43 -13.04 8.25
CA LEU A 49 17.84 -11.74 8.83
C LEU A 49 18.28 -11.89 10.28
N ARG A 50 17.51 -12.62 11.10
CA ARG A 50 17.85 -12.87 12.52
C ARG A 50 19.10 -13.75 12.71
N LYS A 51 19.47 -14.55 11.71
CA LYS A 51 20.70 -15.36 11.71
C LYS A 51 21.94 -14.60 11.26
N GLY A 52 21.79 -13.35 10.81
CA GLY A 52 22.89 -12.50 10.35
C GLY A 52 23.28 -12.70 8.88
N TYR A 53 22.50 -13.44 8.08
CA TYR A 53 22.82 -13.65 6.65
C TYR A 53 22.73 -12.37 5.81
N PHE A 54 22.17 -11.31 6.38
CA PHE A 54 22.06 -10.01 5.75
C PHE A 54 22.99 -8.95 6.35
N ASP A 55 23.87 -9.30 7.30
CA ASP A 55 24.62 -8.33 8.14
C ASP A 55 25.41 -7.27 7.35
N ASP A 56 25.79 -7.58 6.11
CA ASP A 56 26.56 -6.70 5.23
C ASP A 56 25.70 -5.95 4.18
N VAL A 57 24.37 -6.09 4.24
CA VAL A 57 23.43 -5.52 3.27
C VAL A 57 22.88 -4.20 3.78
N ALA A 58 23.57 -3.11 3.45
CA ALA A 58 23.09 -1.76 3.73
C ALA A 58 22.28 -1.21 2.54
N ILE A 59 21.19 -0.51 2.83
CA ILE A 59 20.36 0.17 1.82
C ILE A 59 20.20 1.66 2.14
N PRO A 60 20.10 2.55 1.14
CA PRO A 60 19.71 3.93 1.40
C PRO A 60 18.27 3.99 1.91
N PHE A 61 18.02 4.82 2.93
CA PHE A 61 16.68 5.14 3.39
C PHE A 61 16.01 6.14 2.44
N ASP A 62 14.81 5.80 1.99
CA ASP A 62 13.96 6.67 1.20
C ASP A 62 12.69 7.00 1.99
N ILE A 63 12.60 8.25 2.44
CA ILE A 63 11.49 8.73 3.25
C ILE A 63 10.20 8.91 2.44
N GLU A 64 10.32 9.20 1.14
CA GLU A 64 9.17 9.45 0.25
C GLU A 64 8.32 8.18 0.06
N GLN A 65 8.90 7.01 0.32
CA GLN A 65 8.21 5.73 0.21
C GLN A 65 7.56 5.24 1.50
N GLN A 66 7.65 5.99 2.60
CA GLN A 66 7.20 5.55 3.92
C GLN A 66 6.24 6.57 4.54
N PRO A 67 5.09 6.16 5.10
CA PRO A 67 4.27 7.07 5.88
C PRO A 67 5.05 7.49 7.13
N VAL A 68 5.16 8.81 7.36
CA VAL A 68 5.85 9.37 8.51
C VAL A 68 4.86 9.50 9.67
N PHE A 69 5.07 8.74 10.74
CA PHE A 69 4.38 8.97 12.00
C PHE A 69 5.22 9.94 12.87
N PRO A 70 4.60 10.93 13.55
CA PRO A 70 5.28 11.93 14.38
C PRO A 70 6.35 11.40 15.34
N TYR A 71 6.11 10.21 15.88
CA TYR A 71 6.93 9.58 16.91
C TYR A 71 7.79 8.41 16.39
N GLU A 72 7.74 8.11 15.08
CA GLU A 72 8.46 6.98 14.45
C GLU A 72 9.67 7.35 13.61
N LEU A 73 9.95 8.65 13.46
CA LEU A 73 11.21 9.02 12.85
C LEU A 73 12.35 8.39 13.67
N PRO A 74 13.35 7.82 12.98
CA PRO A 74 14.24 6.81 13.54
C PRO A 74 14.76 7.28 14.89
N TYR A 75 14.54 6.45 15.92
CA TYR A 75 14.58 6.65 17.37
C TYR A 75 15.69 7.54 17.99
N GLY A 76 16.66 8.04 17.22
CA GLY A 76 17.66 9.01 17.65
C GLY A 76 17.82 10.27 16.77
N GLY A 77 17.17 10.36 15.61
CA GLY A 77 17.32 11.47 14.65
C GLY A 77 16.46 12.70 14.96
N LEU A 78 15.19 12.49 15.28
CA LEU A 78 14.28 13.57 15.70
C LEU A 78 14.70 14.20 17.03
N ILE A 79 15.09 13.37 18.00
CA ILE A 79 15.50 13.82 19.34
C ILE A 79 16.76 14.70 19.28
N ARG A 80 17.51 14.65 18.17
CA ARG A 80 18.72 15.45 17.92
C ARG A 80 18.53 16.59 16.91
N GLY A 81 17.30 16.86 16.46
CA GLY A 81 17.01 17.96 15.53
C GLY A 81 17.58 17.79 14.13
N GLN A 82 17.74 16.55 13.65
CA GLN A 82 18.21 16.31 12.28
C GLN A 82 17.09 16.53 11.26
N ASP A 83 17.38 17.31 10.22
CA ASP A 83 16.44 17.65 9.14
C ASP A 83 16.14 16.42 8.26
N GLU A 84 15.00 16.44 7.58
CA GLU A 84 14.50 15.42 6.64
C GLU A 84 15.53 15.04 5.57
N LYS A 85 16.27 16.05 5.08
CA LYS A 85 17.38 15.91 4.13
C LYS A 85 18.56 15.10 4.66
N VAL A 86 18.72 15.01 5.98
CA VAL A 86 19.78 14.24 6.65
C VAL A 86 19.38 12.78 6.79
N LEU A 87 18.07 12.48 6.82
CA LEU A 87 17.56 11.11 6.89
C LEU A 87 17.49 10.46 5.51
N GLN A 88 17.17 11.24 4.46
CA GLN A 88 17.18 10.75 3.08
C GLN A 88 18.58 10.28 2.68
N ASN A 89 18.67 9.09 2.08
CA ASN A 89 19.90 8.40 1.69
C ASN A 89 20.82 7.95 2.84
N ARG A 90 20.41 8.12 4.11
CA ARG A 90 21.12 7.48 5.21
C ARG A 90 21.10 5.97 5.01
N LEU A 91 22.24 5.32 5.15
CA LEU A 91 22.30 3.87 5.08
C LEU A 91 21.58 3.26 6.29
N ILE A 92 20.64 2.37 6.01
CA ILE A 92 20.03 1.44 6.96
C ILE A 92 20.86 0.19 6.92
N GLU A 93 21.55 -0.08 8.02
CA GLU A 93 22.26 -1.32 8.26
C GLU A 93 21.37 -2.29 9.05
N PRO A 94 21.49 -3.62 8.86
CA PRO A 94 20.69 -4.61 9.57
C PRO A 94 20.73 -4.49 11.10
N GLN A 95 21.86 -4.05 11.65
CA GLN A 95 22.08 -3.87 13.08
C GLN A 95 21.27 -2.69 13.64
N MET A 96 20.77 -1.80 12.77
CA MET A 96 19.88 -0.69 13.14
C MET A 96 18.42 -1.13 13.27
N LEU A 97 18.07 -2.34 12.81
CA LEU A 97 16.71 -2.85 12.80
C LEU A 97 16.32 -3.45 14.16
N ASN A 98 15.09 -3.21 14.60
CA ASN A 98 14.55 -3.81 15.81
C ASN A 98 14.04 -5.24 15.55
N LEU A 99 14.96 -6.19 15.52
CA LEU A 99 14.67 -7.61 15.25
C LEU A 99 13.91 -8.33 16.39
N LYS A 100 13.83 -7.70 17.57
CA LYS A 100 13.14 -8.23 18.77
C LYS A 100 11.63 -8.00 18.73
N THR A 101 11.14 -7.13 17.84
CA THR A 101 9.71 -6.86 17.70
C THR A 101 9.01 -7.91 16.84
N LYS A 102 7.68 -7.86 16.83
CA LYS A 102 6.86 -8.65 15.91
C LYS A 102 6.90 -8.00 14.53
N TRP A 103 7.42 -8.73 13.55
CA TRP A 103 7.42 -8.35 12.14
C TRP A 103 6.16 -8.91 11.46
N PRO A 104 5.53 -8.18 10.52
CA PRO A 104 4.34 -8.65 9.83
C PRO A 104 4.72 -9.79 8.88
N ASN A 105 4.22 -11.00 9.16
CA ASN A 105 4.65 -12.24 8.47
C ASN A 105 3.51 -13.25 8.26
N LEU A 106 2.27 -12.82 8.45
CA LEU A 106 1.08 -13.66 8.31
C LEU A 106 -0.09 -12.81 7.84
N PHE A 107 -0.25 -12.72 6.54
CA PHE A 107 -1.27 -11.94 5.87
C PHE A 107 -2.46 -12.82 5.50
N PHE A 108 -3.67 -12.28 5.66
CA PHE A 108 -4.92 -12.95 5.33
C PHE A 108 -5.77 -12.11 4.40
N ASN A 109 -6.59 -12.77 3.60
CA ASN A 109 -7.60 -12.13 2.76
C ASN A 109 -8.79 -13.06 2.62
N ASP A 110 -9.84 -12.81 3.39
CA ASP A 110 -11.03 -13.66 3.46
C ASP A 110 -11.77 -13.75 2.12
N PHE A 111 -11.65 -12.74 1.25
CA PHE A 111 -12.27 -12.76 -0.08
C PHE A 111 -11.66 -13.80 -1.02
N LEU A 112 -10.40 -14.19 -0.81
CA LEU A 112 -9.81 -15.26 -1.60
C LEU A 112 -10.44 -16.63 -1.31
N TYR A 113 -11.21 -16.75 -0.22
CA TYR A 113 -11.88 -17.99 0.20
C TYR A 113 -13.40 -17.97 0.04
N SER A 114 -14.01 -16.80 -0.16
CA SER A 114 -15.48 -16.67 -0.18
C SER A 114 -15.96 -15.53 -1.07
N ASP A 115 -16.88 -15.85 -1.99
CA ASP A 115 -17.63 -14.89 -2.80
C ASP A 115 -18.60 -14.02 -1.97
N LEU A 116 -18.85 -14.40 -0.71
CA LEU A 116 -19.74 -13.68 0.21
C LEU A 116 -19.01 -12.62 1.05
N SER A 117 -17.68 -12.51 0.91
CA SER A 117 -16.91 -11.50 1.63
C SER A 117 -17.31 -10.09 1.19
N THR A 118 -17.51 -9.20 2.16
CA THR A 118 -17.78 -7.77 1.93
C THR A 118 -16.53 -7.00 1.46
N TYR A 119 -15.35 -7.62 1.53
CA TYR A 119 -14.11 -7.02 1.05
C TYR A 119 -13.90 -7.42 -0.40
N HIS A 120 -14.03 -6.48 -1.34
CA HIS A 120 -13.76 -6.77 -2.75
C HIS A 120 -12.29 -6.54 -3.08
N VAL A 121 -11.72 -7.37 -3.97
CA VAL A 121 -10.45 -7.04 -4.62
C VAL A 121 -10.67 -5.75 -5.41
N HIS A 122 -9.80 -4.78 -5.23
CA HIS A 122 -9.96 -3.48 -5.86
C HIS A 122 -8.62 -2.78 -6.07
N VAL A 123 -8.65 -1.75 -6.92
CA VAL A 123 -7.62 -0.73 -7.01
C VAL A 123 -8.20 0.57 -6.49
N SER A 124 -7.63 1.12 -5.42
CA SER A 124 -7.99 2.47 -4.97
C SER A 124 -7.51 3.49 -6.00
N ILE A 125 -8.41 4.36 -6.46
CA ILE A 125 -8.11 5.38 -7.48
C ILE A 125 -8.22 6.80 -6.93
N SER A 126 -8.72 6.96 -5.70
CA SER A 126 -8.61 8.19 -4.93
C SER A 126 -8.14 7.89 -3.51
N PRO A 127 -7.55 8.87 -2.80
CA PRO A 127 -7.31 8.72 -1.37
C PRO A 127 -8.62 8.66 -0.59
N ILE A 128 -8.54 8.17 0.65
CA ILE A 128 -9.64 8.24 1.62
C ILE A 128 -9.66 9.65 2.18
N VAL A 129 -10.59 10.47 1.70
CA VAL A 129 -10.77 11.85 2.14
C VAL A 129 -11.77 11.88 3.28
N MET A 130 -11.40 12.53 4.37
CA MET A 130 -12.17 12.66 5.59
C MET A 130 -12.81 14.05 5.65
N TYR A 131 -14.09 14.11 6.06
CA TYR A 131 -14.87 15.33 6.17
C TYR A 131 -15.53 15.46 7.56
N GLU A 132 -15.62 16.70 8.05
CA GLU A 132 -16.34 17.03 9.29
C GLU A 132 -17.82 17.37 9.03
N SER A 133 -18.14 17.87 7.84
CA SER A 133 -19.46 18.40 7.48
C SER A 133 -20.27 17.44 6.61
N ASP A 134 -21.56 17.27 6.94
CA ASP A 134 -22.55 16.56 6.12
C ASP A 134 -22.70 17.20 4.72
N ALA A 135 -22.57 18.54 4.63
CA ALA A 135 -22.70 19.24 3.35
C ALA A 135 -21.59 18.85 2.37
N SER A 136 -20.36 18.71 2.87
CA SER A 136 -19.17 18.38 2.08
C SER A 136 -19.23 16.95 1.53
N ILE A 137 -19.72 16.00 2.33
CA ILE A 137 -19.89 14.61 1.86
C ILE A 137 -21.05 14.48 0.87
N ILE A 138 -22.14 15.24 1.06
CA ILE A 138 -23.25 15.30 0.09
C ILE A 138 -22.78 15.88 -1.24
N HIS A 139 -21.96 16.94 -1.22
CA HIS A 139 -21.37 17.52 -2.42
C HIS A 139 -20.45 16.53 -3.13
N TYR A 140 -19.54 15.87 -2.39
CA TYR A 140 -18.67 14.83 -2.94
C TYR A 140 -19.48 13.74 -3.66
N LYS A 141 -20.54 13.24 -3.01
CA LYS A 141 -21.44 12.24 -3.59
C LYS A 141 -22.07 12.69 -4.90
N ARG A 142 -22.56 13.93 -4.98
CA ARG A 142 -23.17 14.50 -6.20
C ARG A 142 -22.16 14.61 -7.34
N GLU A 143 -20.95 15.11 -7.05
CA GLU A 143 -19.88 15.23 -8.04
C GLU A 143 -19.38 13.86 -8.50
N TYR A 144 -19.29 12.86 -7.60
CA TYR A 144 -19.03 11.48 -7.97
C TYR A 144 -20.05 10.96 -8.98
N GLN A 145 -21.34 11.06 -8.67
CA GLN A 145 -22.43 10.57 -9.54
C GLN A 145 -22.45 11.26 -10.90
N LYS A 146 -22.16 12.57 -10.93
CA LYS A 146 -22.07 13.33 -12.18
C LYS A 146 -20.89 12.86 -13.04
N ARG A 147 -19.70 12.71 -12.46
CA ARG A 147 -18.48 12.31 -13.18
C ARG A 147 -18.51 10.84 -13.60
N SER A 148 -19.04 9.95 -12.77
CA SER A 148 -19.25 8.54 -13.12
C SER A 148 -20.22 8.39 -14.29
N LYS A 149 -21.34 9.15 -14.27
CA LYS A 149 -22.28 9.19 -15.40
C LYS A 149 -21.61 9.68 -16.68
N GLN A 150 -20.80 10.74 -16.62
CA GLN A 150 -20.07 11.24 -17.79
C GLN A 150 -19.08 10.22 -18.34
N LEU A 151 -18.36 9.50 -17.48
CA LEU A 151 -17.46 8.43 -17.89
C LEU A 151 -18.21 7.29 -18.58
N ARG A 152 -19.33 6.84 -17.99
CA ARG A 152 -20.19 5.80 -18.58
C ARG A 152 -20.75 6.23 -19.94
N ASP A 153 -21.34 7.42 -20.01
CA ASP A 153 -21.97 7.94 -21.23
C ASP A 153 -20.93 8.16 -22.36
N SER A 154 -19.63 8.27 -22.04
CA SER A 154 -18.56 8.35 -23.03
C SER A 154 -18.25 7.02 -23.73
N GLY A 155 -18.62 5.88 -23.12
CA GLY A 155 -18.32 4.52 -23.61
C GLY A 155 -16.83 4.13 -23.64
N LYS A 156 -15.91 5.08 -23.42
CA LYS A 156 -14.46 4.90 -23.57
C LYS A 156 -13.87 3.90 -22.57
N TYR A 157 -14.49 3.77 -21.39
CA TYR A 157 -13.95 3.01 -20.26
C TYR A 157 -14.87 1.87 -19.80
N SER A 158 -15.80 1.44 -20.66
CA SER A 158 -16.78 0.38 -20.35
C SER A 158 -16.15 -0.95 -19.90
N ARG A 159 -14.92 -1.22 -20.34
CA ARG A 159 -14.09 -2.34 -19.89
C ARG A 159 -12.65 -1.90 -19.73
N LEU A 160 -12.17 -1.86 -18.49
CA LEU A 160 -10.80 -1.52 -18.16
C LEU A 160 -10.00 -2.80 -17.90
N PRO A 161 -9.03 -3.16 -18.75
CA PRO A 161 -8.07 -4.19 -18.41
C PRO A 161 -7.19 -3.69 -17.25
N ILE A 162 -7.05 -4.52 -16.22
CA ILE A 162 -6.23 -4.25 -15.05
C ILE A 162 -5.19 -5.37 -14.95
N ASN A 163 -3.96 -5.06 -15.33
CA ASN A 163 -2.85 -6.02 -15.36
C ASN A 163 -1.85 -5.74 -14.25
N LEU A 164 -1.31 -6.82 -13.69
CA LEU A 164 -0.28 -6.78 -12.65
C LEU A 164 1.12 -6.93 -13.27
N ASN A 165 2.12 -6.32 -12.66
CA ASN A 165 3.53 -6.54 -13.03
C ASN A 165 4.24 -7.61 -12.18
N GLY A 166 3.51 -8.21 -11.21
CA GLY A 166 4.02 -9.26 -10.32
C GLY A 166 4.90 -8.79 -9.16
N LYS A 167 5.26 -7.50 -9.10
CA LYS A 167 6.06 -6.95 -8.01
C LYS A 167 5.21 -6.80 -6.76
N VAL A 168 5.76 -7.28 -5.65
CA VAL A 168 5.14 -7.20 -4.33
C VAL A 168 5.73 -6.04 -3.56
N LYS A 169 4.87 -5.25 -2.92
CA LYS A 169 5.26 -4.21 -1.96
C LYS A 169 4.36 -4.29 -0.74
N MET A 170 4.93 -3.98 0.42
CA MET A 170 4.20 -3.83 1.66
C MET A 170 3.89 -2.36 1.91
N PHE A 171 2.62 -2.08 2.13
CA PHE A 171 2.12 -0.79 2.59
C PHE A 171 1.65 -0.91 4.04
N THR A 172 1.54 0.23 4.72
CA THR A 172 1.01 0.29 6.07
C THR A 172 0.07 1.48 6.21
N ARG A 173 -0.86 1.40 7.18
CA ARG A 173 -1.49 2.61 7.70
C ARG A 173 -0.45 3.48 8.39
N ILE A 174 -0.73 4.78 8.48
CA ILE A 174 0.15 5.77 9.12
C ILE A 174 0.49 5.43 10.58
N ASP A 175 -0.34 4.64 11.25
CA ASP A 175 -0.17 4.23 12.64
C ASP A 175 0.61 2.91 12.80
N TYR A 176 1.07 2.29 11.71
CA TYR A 176 1.81 1.01 11.73
C TYR A 176 1.05 -0.14 12.44
N GLN A 177 -0.28 -0.04 12.54
CA GLN A 177 -1.12 -1.09 13.13
C GLN A 177 -1.63 -2.09 12.10
N ARG A 178 -1.66 -1.71 10.82
CA ARG A 178 -2.15 -2.56 9.74
C ARG A 178 -1.23 -2.47 8.54
N PHE A 179 -0.80 -3.63 8.08
CA PHE A 179 0.07 -3.82 6.94
C PHE A 179 -0.70 -4.51 5.82
N PHE A 180 -0.40 -4.14 4.58
CA PHE A 180 -1.01 -4.68 3.38
C PHE A 180 0.09 -5.17 2.45
N LEU A 181 0.07 -6.46 2.13
CA LEU A 181 0.84 -6.98 1.00
C LEU A 181 0.08 -6.68 -0.27
N ALA A 182 0.72 -6.03 -1.23
CA ALA A 182 0.10 -5.56 -2.44
C ALA A 182 0.90 -5.92 -3.69
N LEU A 183 0.17 -6.18 -4.77
CA LEU A 183 0.70 -6.41 -6.11
C LEU A 183 0.57 -5.12 -6.92
N SER A 184 1.67 -4.66 -7.50
CA SER A 184 1.68 -3.46 -8.32
C SER A 184 1.07 -3.70 -9.70
N LEU A 185 0.40 -2.66 -10.23
CA LEU A 185 -0.07 -2.64 -11.60
C LEU A 185 1.10 -2.47 -12.58
N ASP A 186 0.95 -2.94 -13.81
CA ASP A 186 1.89 -2.63 -14.88
C ASP A 186 1.78 -1.17 -15.36
N GLU A 187 2.85 -0.66 -15.97
CA GLU A 187 2.91 0.73 -16.42
C GLU A 187 1.84 1.08 -17.47
N PRO A 188 1.54 0.21 -18.47
CA PRO A 188 0.44 0.46 -19.40
C PRO A 188 -0.93 0.62 -18.70
N THR A 189 -1.24 -0.24 -17.71
CA THR A 189 -2.48 -0.14 -16.94
C THR A 189 -2.53 1.15 -16.16
N VAL A 190 -1.43 1.53 -15.48
CA VAL A 190 -1.36 2.79 -14.73
C VAL A 190 -1.65 3.99 -15.64
N LYS A 191 -1.02 4.08 -16.81
CA LYS A 191 -1.26 5.16 -17.79
C LYS A 191 -2.70 5.18 -18.29
N LEU A 192 -3.32 4.00 -18.46
CA LEU A 192 -4.71 3.89 -18.90
C LEU A 192 -5.70 4.44 -17.88
N ILE A 193 -5.48 4.15 -16.59
CA ILE A 193 -6.41 4.51 -15.50
C ILE A 193 -6.10 5.87 -14.87
N GLU A 194 -4.93 6.44 -15.09
CA GLU A 194 -4.53 7.75 -14.54
C GLU A 194 -5.58 8.86 -14.82
N PRO A 195 -6.13 9.02 -16.04
CA PRO A 195 -7.17 10.03 -16.28
C PRO A 195 -8.44 9.85 -15.43
N ILE A 196 -8.76 8.60 -15.09
CA ILE A 196 -9.89 8.26 -14.21
C ILE A 196 -9.55 8.63 -12.77
N CYS A 197 -8.33 8.28 -12.32
CA CYS A 197 -7.82 8.67 -11.00
C CYS A 197 -7.86 10.20 -10.83
N ASP A 198 -7.38 10.94 -11.82
CA ASP A 198 -7.37 12.41 -11.82
C ASP A 198 -8.79 12.99 -11.71
N THR A 199 -9.73 12.40 -12.45
CA THR A 199 -11.13 12.79 -12.42
C THR A 199 -11.73 12.68 -11.02
N PHE A 200 -11.47 11.58 -10.31
CA PHE A 200 -12.04 11.36 -8.98
C PHE A 200 -11.25 12.04 -7.86
N CYS A 201 -9.93 12.12 -7.95
CA CYS A 201 -9.11 12.90 -7.02
C CYS A 201 -9.47 14.39 -7.04
N ALA A 202 -9.84 14.93 -8.21
CA ALA A 202 -10.26 16.32 -8.35
C ALA A 202 -11.60 16.66 -7.68
N ILE A 203 -12.40 15.69 -7.21
CA ILE A 203 -13.71 15.97 -6.58
C ILE A 203 -13.53 16.78 -5.30
N ARG A 204 -12.58 16.42 -4.43
CA ARG A 204 -12.40 17.11 -3.15
C ARG A 204 -12.06 18.59 -3.32
N PHE A 205 -11.44 18.96 -4.43
CA PHE A 205 -11.06 20.35 -4.76
C PHE A 205 -12.15 21.14 -5.48
N SER A 206 -13.35 20.58 -5.64
CA SER A 206 -14.49 21.25 -6.27
C SER A 206 -15.36 22.06 -5.28
N GLN A 207 -14.92 22.17 -4.02
CA GLN A 207 -15.59 22.88 -2.94
C GLN A 207 -14.55 23.49 -1.99
N ASP A 208 -14.98 24.45 -1.17
CA ASP A 208 -14.11 25.16 -0.22
C ASP A 208 -13.57 24.23 0.89
N ASP A 209 -14.43 23.34 1.42
CA ASP A 209 -14.00 22.29 2.34
C ASP A 209 -13.37 21.13 1.57
N VAL A 210 -12.06 21.22 1.37
CA VAL A 210 -11.29 20.20 0.64
C VAL A 210 -11.15 18.88 1.40
N GLY A 211 -11.58 18.80 2.66
CA GLY A 211 -11.36 17.65 3.54
C GLY A 211 -9.87 17.39 3.79
N TYR A 212 -9.56 16.32 4.51
CA TYR A 212 -8.17 15.92 4.79
C TYR A 212 -7.96 14.42 4.60
N VAL A 213 -6.73 14.01 4.26
CA VAL A 213 -6.29 12.61 4.26
C VAL A 213 -5.33 12.45 5.43
N ASN A 214 -5.44 11.33 6.15
CA ASN A 214 -4.56 11.06 7.28
C ASN A 214 -3.09 11.05 6.83
N GLY A 215 -2.26 11.88 7.47
CA GLY A 215 -0.84 12.03 7.10
C GLY A 215 -0.53 13.12 6.10
N GLU A 216 -1.52 13.88 5.62
CA GLU A 216 -1.27 15.04 4.77
C GLU A 216 -0.49 16.14 5.50
N VAL A 217 0.45 16.75 4.77
CA VAL A 217 1.14 17.95 5.23
C VAL A 217 0.15 19.12 5.18
N PRO A 218 0.06 19.95 6.24
CA PRO A 218 -0.74 21.17 6.21
C PRO A 218 -0.44 22.02 4.98
N GLU A 219 -1.48 22.59 4.36
CA GLU A 219 -1.39 23.50 3.20
C GLU A 219 -0.94 22.82 1.88
N SER A 220 -0.63 21.52 1.89
CA SER A 220 -0.27 20.74 0.69
C SER A 220 -1.13 19.48 0.57
N PRO A 221 -2.43 19.62 0.26
CA PRO A 221 -3.35 18.49 0.20
C PRO A 221 -2.95 17.49 -0.90
N MET A 222 -3.10 16.20 -0.62
CA MET A 222 -2.79 15.10 -1.55
C MET A 222 -3.68 15.21 -2.78
N ARG A 223 -3.02 15.30 -3.94
CA ARG A 223 -3.68 15.41 -5.25
C ARG A 223 -3.90 14.09 -5.95
N LYS A 224 -3.04 13.11 -5.72
CA LYS A 224 -3.08 11.77 -6.32
C LYS A 224 -2.53 10.74 -5.33
N LEU A 225 -2.83 9.48 -5.56
CA LEU A 225 -2.18 8.37 -4.88
C LEU A 225 -0.79 8.13 -5.48
N ASP A 226 0.21 7.87 -4.64
CA ASP A 226 1.60 7.64 -5.09
C ASP A 226 1.79 6.29 -5.78
N SER A 227 0.92 5.31 -5.51
CA SER A 227 1.03 3.96 -6.07
C SER A 227 -0.32 3.28 -6.22
N LEU A 228 -0.64 2.88 -7.45
CA LEU A 228 -1.79 2.04 -7.75
C LEU A 228 -1.43 0.56 -7.62
N HIS A 229 -2.25 -0.18 -6.88
CA HIS A 229 -1.95 -1.56 -6.52
C HIS A 229 -3.23 -2.32 -6.16
N VAL A 230 -3.12 -3.65 -6.12
CA VAL A 230 -4.14 -4.56 -5.60
C VAL A 230 -3.65 -5.12 -4.28
N SER A 231 -4.40 -4.92 -3.20
CA SER A 231 -4.07 -5.52 -1.90
C SER A 231 -4.36 -7.03 -1.93
N LEU A 232 -3.31 -7.83 -1.77
CA LEU A 232 -3.37 -9.29 -1.73
C LEU A 232 -3.76 -9.82 -0.35
N GLY A 233 -3.28 -9.20 0.72
CA GLY A 233 -3.62 -9.59 2.08
C GLY A 233 -3.27 -8.54 3.13
N MET A 234 -3.90 -8.64 4.29
CA MET A 234 -3.74 -7.73 5.42
C MET A 234 -3.19 -8.47 6.63
N ASN A 235 -2.29 -7.82 7.36
CA ASN A 235 -1.84 -8.23 8.69
C ASN A 235 -2.10 -7.08 9.67
N ALA A 236 -2.77 -7.37 10.78
CA ALA A 236 -2.94 -6.43 11.87
C ALA A 236 -1.95 -6.75 12.99
N LEU A 237 -1.13 -5.77 13.36
CA LEU A 237 -0.29 -5.84 14.54
C LEU A 237 -0.99 -5.05 15.65
N GLN A 238 -1.23 -5.70 16.78
CA GLN A 238 -1.69 -5.00 17.98
C GLN A 238 -0.50 -4.22 18.54
N GLN A 239 -0.67 -2.91 18.72
CA GLN A 239 0.32 -2.12 19.44
C GLN A 239 0.30 -2.51 20.92
N PRO A 240 1.45 -2.87 21.52
CA PRO A 240 1.54 -3.02 22.96
C PRO A 240 1.28 -1.67 23.64
N GLN A 241 0.71 -1.68 24.85
CA GLN A 241 0.46 -0.47 25.65
C GLN A 241 1.76 0.21 26.17
N THR A 242 2.93 -0.22 25.73
CA THR A 242 4.24 0.21 26.25
C THR A 242 5.03 1.00 25.22
N ASN A 243 5.88 1.93 25.68
CA ASN A 243 6.75 2.78 24.86
C ASN A 243 7.90 2.02 24.14
N ASN A 244 7.91 0.68 24.17
CA ASN A 244 8.83 -0.12 23.37
C ASN A 244 8.25 -0.21 21.97
N PHE A 245 8.67 0.68 21.08
CA PHE A 245 8.04 0.78 19.78
C PHE A 245 8.08 -0.55 19.02
N PRO A 246 6.96 -0.91 18.39
CA PRO A 246 6.91 -1.95 17.38
C PRO A 246 7.66 -1.52 16.10
N PHE A 247 7.83 -2.47 15.19
CA PHE A 247 8.26 -2.29 13.78
C PHE A 247 7.94 -0.89 13.21
N GLY A 248 8.94 -0.21 12.63
CA GLY A 248 8.78 1.16 12.12
C GLY A 248 9.35 1.37 10.71
N MET A 249 9.68 2.62 10.39
CA MET A 249 10.05 3.05 9.03
C MET A 249 11.28 2.32 8.44
N TYR A 250 12.31 2.07 9.27
CA TYR A 250 13.52 1.37 8.82
C TYR A 250 13.23 -0.10 8.53
N GLU A 251 12.46 -0.77 9.38
CA GLU A 251 12.04 -2.15 9.16
C GLU A 251 11.16 -2.26 7.92
N LEU A 252 10.22 -1.34 7.72
CA LEU A 252 9.37 -1.33 6.52
C LEU A 252 10.17 -1.09 5.25
N SER A 253 11.10 -0.14 5.27
CA SER A 253 12.01 0.12 4.15
C SER A 253 12.87 -1.10 3.85
N TYR A 254 13.46 -1.72 4.87
CA TYR A 254 14.31 -2.90 4.71
C TYR A 254 13.51 -4.10 4.20
N LEU A 255 12.29 -4.28 4.69
CA LEU A 255 11.38 -5.33 4.23
C LEU A 255 11.08 -5.16 2.74
N ASN A 256 10.72 -3.96 2.29
CA ASN A 256 10.38 -3.68 0.89
C ASN A 256 11.57 -3.74 -0.06
N ASN A 257 12.74 -3.25 0.37
CA ASN A 257 13.90 -3.10 -0.49
C ASN A 257 14.87 -4.28 -0.45
N VAL A 258 14.72 -5.18 0.54
CA VAL A 258 15.59 -6.34 0.73
C VAL A 258 14.79 -7.63 0.91
N LEU A 259 13.96 -7.74 1.96
CA LEU A 259 13.36 -9.04 2.31
C LEU A 259 12.32 -9.55 1.30
N LEU A 260 11.61 -8.63 0.64
CA LEU A 260 10.66 -8.93 -0.44
C LEU A 260 11.32 -8.99 -1.82
N LYS A 261 12.64 -9.08 -1.90
CA LYS A 261 13.36 -9.21 -3.16
C LYS A 261 13.77 -10.66 -3.46
N PRO A 262 13.65 -11.12 -4.72
CA PRO A 262 14.20 -12.40 -5.14
C PRO A 262 15.68 -12.51 -4.79
N LYS A 263 16.12 -13.72 -4.43
CA LYS A 263 17.53 -13.98 -4.10
C LYS A 263 18.46 -13.55 -5.23
N ASP A 264 18.09 -13.85 -6.47
CA ASP A 264 18.88 -13.48 -7.65
C ASP A 264 18.98 -11.98 -7.85
N GLU A 265 17.93 -11.21 -7.53
CA GLU A 265 17.98 -9.73 -7.55
C GLU A 265 18.96 -9.22 -6.49
N LEU A 266 18.92 -9.81 -5.29
CA LEU A 266 19.82 -9.44 -4.18
C LEU A 266 21.28 -9.77 -4.50
N LEU A 267 21.58 -10.96 -5.00
CA LEU A 267 22.94 -11.36 -5.37
C LEU A 267 23.50 -10.49 -6.50
N LYS A 268 22.68 -10.07 -7.46
CA LYS A 268 23.09 -9.12 -8.50
C LYS A 268 23.38 -7.72 -7.94
N LYS A 269 22.56 -7.27 -6.98
CA LYS A 269 22.70 -5.94 -6.36
C LYS A 269 23.84 -5.88 -5.35
N PHE A 270 24.15 -7.00 -4.69
CA PHE A 270 25.14 -7.12 -3.63
C PHE A 270 26.06 -8.34 -3.88
N PRO A 271 26.86 -8.33 -4.96
CA PRO A 271 27.60 -9.51 -5.43
C PRO A 271 28.67 -10.03 -4.45
N ASP A 272 29.20 -9.17 -3.59
CA ASP A 272 30.31 -9.51 -2.69
C ASP A 272 29.85 -9.98 -1.29
N ARG A 273 28.54 -10.21 -1.08
CA ARG A 273 27.98 -10.51 0.25
C ARG A 273 27.72 -12.00 0.44
N LEU A 274 28.72 -12.70 0.99
CA LEU A 274 28.72 -14.15 1.22
C LEU A 274 27.49 -14.67 2.02
N GLY A 275 26.93 -13.86 2.92
CA GLY A 275 25.73 -14.23 3.66
C GLY A 275 24.51 -14.47 2.76
N LEU A 276 24.42 -13.77 1.63
CA LEU A 276 23.29 -13.88 0.70
C LEU A 276 23.26 -15.22 -0.04
N ASP A 277 24.38 -15.92 -0.18
CA ASP A 277 24.39 -17.26 -0.78
C ASP A 277 23.65 -18.28 0.10
N LEU A 278 23.58 -18.02 1.42
CA LEU A 278 22.99 -18.91 2.42
C LEU A 278 21.52 -18.62 2.72
N ILE A 279 20.96 -17.53 2.17
CA ILE A 279 19.55 -17.22 2.38
C ILE A 279 18.65 -18.21 1.65
N SER A 280 17.48 -18.44 2.22
CA SER A 280 16.45 -19.35 1.69
C SER A 280 16.08 -18.98 0.25
N ASP A 281 15.96 -19.94 -0.65
CA ASP A 281 15.40 -19.66 -1.98
C ASP A 281 13.88 -19.85 -1.92
N VAL A 282 13.14 -18.75 -2.01
CA VAL A 282 11.70 -18.70 -1.76
C VAL A 282 10.99 -17.97 -2.89
N LYS A 283 9.85 -18.49 -3.32
CA LYS A 283 9.04 -17.89 -4.39
C LYS A 283 8.43 -16.57 -3.90
N LEU A 284 8.88 -15.47 -4.49
CA LEU A 284 8.38 -14.11 -4.21
C LEU A 284 7.62 -13.49 -5.39
N GLU A 285 7.78 -14.04 -6.60
CA GLU A 285 7.21 -13.49 -7.82
C GLU A 285 6.22 -14.46 -8.45
N LEU A 286 5.25 -13.88 -9.17
CA LEU A 286 4.36 -14.62 -10.05
C LEU A 286 5.12 -14.98 -11.34
N THR A 287 4.85 -16.17 -11.85
CA THR A 287 5.36 -16.61 -13.17
C THR A 287 4.67 -15.83 -14.30
N PRO A 288 5.28 -15.75 -15.50
CA PRO A 288 4.63 -15.14 -16.66
C PRO A 288 3.27 -15.74 -16.99
N GLU A 289 3.11 -17.06 -16.84
CA GLU A 289 1.85 -17.78 -17.05
C GLU A 289 0.80 -17.39 -16.00
N GLU A 290 1.20 -17.28 -14.72
CA GLU A 290 0.31 -16.78 -13.66
C GLU A 290 -0.10 -15.32 -13.92
N LEU A 291 0.81 -14.47 -14.40
CA LEU A 291 0.50 -13.08 -14.75
C LEU A 291 -0.47 -12.97 -15.92
N GLN A 292 -0.31 -13.81 -16.94
CA GLN A 292 -1.24 -13.88 -18.06
C GLN A 292 -2.64 -14.31 -17.62
N GLU A 293 -2.72 -15.22 -16.64
CA GLU A 293 -3.98 -15.67 -16.07
C GLU A 293 -4.62 -14.63 -15.14
N LEU A 294 -3.81 -13.80 -14.48
CA LEU A 294 -4.21 -12.70 -13.59
C LEU A 294 -4.47 -11.38 -14.33
N GLN A 295 -5.03 -11.45 -15.54
CA GLN A 295 -5.59 -10.29 -16.23
C GLN A 295 -7.02 -10.06 -15.75
N PHE A 296 -7.25 -8.95 -15.06
CA PHE A 296 -8.58 -8.59 -14.57
C PHE A 296 -9.28 -7.65 -15.55
N GLU A 297 -10.61 -7.71 -15.55
CA GLU A 297 -11.44 -6.71 -16.19
C GLU A 297 -12.21 -5.97 -15.09
N SER A 298 -12.08 -4.65 -15.05
CA SER A 298 -12.93 -3.79 -14.22
C SER A 298 -13.94 -3.07 -15.11
N SER A 299 -15.21 -3.21 -14.76
CA SER A 299 -16.30 -2.48 -15.40
C SER A 299 -17.11 -1.69 -14.38
N ARG A 300 -16.56 -1.47 -13.17
CA ARG A 300 -17.34 -0.93 -12.05
C ARG A 300 -16.53 -0.02 -11.16
N LEU A 301 -17.04 1.19 -10.98
CA LEU A 301 -16.62 2.13 -9.97
C LEU A 301 -17.44 1.93 -8.70
N VAL A 302 -16.77 2.06 -7.57
CA VAL A 302 -17.41 2.08 -6.26
C VAL A 302 -16.93 3.32 -5.52
N CYS A 303 -17.87 4.12 -5.04
CA CYS A 303 -17.60 5.17 -4.08
C CYS A 303 -17.95 4.64 -2.69
N SER A 304 -16.91 4.39 -1.90
CA SER A 304 -17.01 3.98 -0.50
C SER A 304 -17.21 5.22 0.36
N LEU A 305 -18.29 5.21 1.16
CA LEU A 305 -18.70 6.27 2.06
C LEU A 305 -18.86 5.71 3.48
N ASP A 306 -18.81 6.57 4.49
CA ASP A 306 -19.01 6.23 5.91
C ASP A 306 -20.21 5.31 6.20
N LYS A 307 -21.32 5.50 5.47
CA LYS A 307 -22.59 4.79 5.67
C LYS A 307 -22.94 3.81 4.55
N GLY A 308 -22.00 3.46 3.68
CA GLY A 308 -22.21 2.44 2.64
C GLY A 308 -21.47 2.73 1.34
N GLU A 309 -21.89 2.07 0.27
CA GLU A 309 -21.20 2.12 -1.02
C GLU A 309 -22.17 2.50 -2.15
N LEU A 310 -21.67 3.30 -3.10
CA LEU A 310 -22.37 3.62 -4.33
C LEU A 310 -21.67 2.95 -5.50
N TRP A 311 -22.42 2.10 -6.21
CA TRP A 311 -21.90 1.28 -7.29
C TRP A 311 -22.36 1.85 -8.62
N GLU A 312 -21.43 2.09 -9.54
CA GLU A 312 -21.73 2.58 -10.89
C GLU A 312 -20.98 1.70 -11.90
N ASP A 313 -21.71 1.13 -12.85
CA ASP A 313 -21.11 0.44 -13.98
C ASP A 313 -20.50 1.49 -14.95
N LEU A 314 -19.33 1.18 -15.51
CA LEU A 314 -18.58 2.00 -16.46
C LEU A 314 -19.06 1.84 -17.91
#